data_AF-A0A7G7W997-F1
#
_entry.id   AF-A0A7G7W997-F1
#
_cell.length_a   1.000
_cell.length_b   1.000
_cell.length_c   1.000
_cell.angle_alpha   90.00
_cell.angle_beta   90.00
_cell.angle_gamma   90.00
#
_symmetry.space_group_name_H-M   'P 1'
#
loop_
_entity.id
_entity.type
_entity.pdbx_description
1 polymer ?
#
loop_
_entity_poly.entity_id
_entity_poly.type
_entity_poly.pdbx_seq_one_letter_code
_entity_poly.pdbx_strand_id
1 'polypeptide(L)'
;MFTPLRFRGPFAFRRFALLLAAGCLSTAALAQTATPVYKHWPMRANNQDSAAVRSANVTGGATTFRKFVVGDGSVIPAYSTLYGQSFGVNAAGGNWSTSAGGTGGSIRRGFYEQFTVTTTAGSTGRADSVIVTAGFYASQSGTLLAAAYSLSNFAADSAEVTGGKGPGGVFASPTTGGPTNPVALTQVSSGSPNSNVYRLALNGATGVTLTAGQTLTVRLYVSCSSSSAGRYALLKNVIIKGRQTLGTKAAVASQPLTAYPNPFGQAITVAHEAAPQAATVQVYSLTGQHLSTVAVRPGTRSTVLDLPSLPAGLYQVEYRTATERRIAKLAKQ
;
A
#
# COMPACT_ATOMS: atom_id res chain seq x y z
N MET A 1 -16.81 -84.81 20.53
CA MET A 1 -17.29 -84.19 21.78
C MET A 1 -17.36 -82.69 21.55
N PHE A 2 -18.55 -82.19 21.21
CA PHE A 2 -18.78 -80.80 20.78
C PHE A 2 -19.24 -79.98 21.99
N THR A 3 -18.54 -78.89 22.27
CA THR A 3 -18.95 -77.89 23.27
C THR A 3 -19.18 -76.56 22.57
N PRO A 4 -20.37 -75.97 22.61
CA PRO A 4 -20.61 -74.65 22.02
C PRO A 4 -20.34 -73.55 23.06
N LEU A 5 -19.44 -72.62 22.74
CA LEU A 5 -19.29 -71.39 23.53
C LEU A 5 -20.18 -70.30 22.92
N ARG A 6 -21.30 -70.00 23.60
CA ARG A 6 -22.06 -68.76 23.41
C ARG A 6 -21.51 -67.71 24.38
N PHE A 7 -21.15 -66.53 23.87
CA PHE A 7 -21.20 -65.30 24.66
C PHE A 7 -21.81 -64.16 23.85
N ARG A 8 -23.01 -63.76 24.28
CA ARG A 8 -23.65 -62.48 23.95
C ARG A 8 -23.13 -61.45 24.95
N GLY A 9 -22.76 -60.26 24.47
CA GLY A 9 -22.50 -59.08 25.29
C GLY A 9 -22.81 -57.80 24.48
N PRO A 10 -23.47 -56.79 25.07
CA PRO A 10 -24.13 -55.71 24.32
C PRO A 10 -23.15 -54.64 23.84
N PHE A 11 -23.38 -54.19 22.60
CA PHE A 11 -22.74 -53.02 22.00
C PHE A 11 -23.15 -51.75 22.76
N ALA A 12 -22.24 -51.21 23.57
CA ALA A 12 -22.36 -49.85 24.09
C ALA A 12 -22.00 -48.86 22.98
N PHE A 13 -23.03 -48.23 22.38
CA PHE A 13 -22.87 -47.08 21.50
C PHE A 13 -22.25 -45.91 22.28
N ARG A 14 -20.92 -45.79 22.25
CA ARG A 14 -20.23 -44.55 22.63
C ARG A 14 -20.58 -43.49 21.59
N ARG A 15 -21.48 -42.57 21.96
CA ARG A 15 -21.68 -41.31 21.26
C ARG A 15 -20.36 -40.53 21.30
N PHE A 16 -19.60 -40.59 20.21
CA PHE A 16 -18.55 -39.63 19.93
C PHE A 16 -19.23 -38.27 19.73
N ALA A 17 -19.20 -37.44 20.76
CA ALA A 17 -19.46 -36.02 20.59
C ALA A 17 -18.32 -35.46 19.74
N LEU A 18 -18.56 -35.35 18.44
CA LEU A 18 -17.74 -34.56 17.52
C LEU A 18 -17.89 -33.11 17.97
N LEU A 19 -17.04 -32.67 18.89
CA LEU A 19 -16.91 -31.27 19.25
C LEU A 19 -16.40 -30.57 17.98
N LEU A 20 -17.32 -29.94 17.23
CA LEU A 20 -16.96 -28.98 16.21
C LEU A 20 -16.24 -27.83 16.93
N ALA A 21 -14.92 -27.94 17.04
CA ALA A 21 -14.07 -26.79 17.26
C ALA A 21 -14.17 -25.95 16.00
N ALA A 22 -15.22 -25.13 15.91
CA ALA A 22 -15.20 -23.92 15.11
C ALA A 22 -14.07 -23.07 15.69
N GLY A 23 -12.85 -23.37 15.25
CA GLY A 23 -11.66 -22.64 15.61
C GLY A 23 -11.94 -21.19 15.24
N CYS A 24 -12.17 -20.37 16.26
CA CYS A 24 -12.12 -18.93 16.13
C CYS A 24 -10.73 -18.61 15.61
N LEU A 25 -10.56 -18.59 14.29
CA LEU A 25 -9.44 -17.93 13.65
C LEU A 25 -9.36 -16.57 14.35
N SER A 26 -8.27 -16.31 15.05
CA SER A 26 -8.11 -15.08 15.81
C SER A 26 -8.50 -13.92 14.90
N THR A 27 -9.32 -13.00 15.42
CA THR A 27 -9.89 -11.87 14.64
C THR A 27 -8.82 -11.06 13.89
N ALA A 28 -7.57 -11.11 14.36
CA ALA A 28 -6.39 -10.59 13.69
C ALA A 28 -6.10 -11.21 12.30
N ALA A 29 -6.36 -12.52 12.08
CA ALA A 29 -6.11 -13.19 10.81
C ALA A 29 -7.11 -12.80 9.71
N LEU A 30 -8.35 -12.47 10.08
CA LEU A 30 -9.40 -12.06 9.14
C LEU A 30 -9.18 -10.64 8.59
N ALA A 31 -8.65 -9.72 9.40
CA ALA A 31 -8.35 -8.35 8.98
C ALA A 31 -7.27 -8.25 7.88
N GLN A 32 -6.44 -9.27 7.70
CA GLN A 32 -5.26 -9.25 6.79
C GLN A 32 -5.56 -9.60 5.32
N THR A 33 -6.77 -10.09 5.00
CA THR A 33 -7.05 -10.63 3.64
C THR A 33 -8.06 -9.80 2.84
N ALA A 34 -8.91 -9.01 3.51
CA ALA A 34 -10.06 -8.37 2.88
C ALA A 34 -9.87 -6.89 2.46
N THR A 35 -8.85 -6.19 2.95
CA THR A 35 -8.74 -4.73 2.71
C THR A 35 -7.93 -4.40 1.45
N PRO A 36 -8.22 -3.31 0.72
CA PRO A 36 -7.47 -2.93 -0.49
C PRO A 36 -5.96 -2.76 -0.27
N VAL A 37 -5.19 -2.78 -1.37
CA VAL A 37 -3.77 -2.40 -1.33
C VAL A 37 -3.66 -0.91 -1.03
N TYR A 38 -2.89 -0.58 0.00
CA TYR A 38 -2.62 0.80 0.38
C TYR A 38 -1.35 1.31 -0.32
N LYS A 39 -0.27 0.52 -0.23
CA LYS A 39 1.02 0.75 -0.90
C LYS A 39 1.72 -0.59 -1.16
N HIS A 40 2.48 -0.70 -2.26
CA HIS A 40 3.17 -1.94 -2.65
C HIS A 40 4.55 -1.65 -3.23
N TRP A 41 5.57 -2.30 -2.68
CA TRP A 41 6.92 -2.37 -3.23
C TRP A 41 7.14 -3.76 -3.84
N PRO A 42 7.20 -3.88 -5.18
CA PRO A 42 7.41 -5.18 -5.82
C PRO A 42 8.76 -5.81 -5.50
N MET A 43 9.80 -4.98 -5.33
CA MET A 43 11.19 -5.38 -5.09
C MET A 43 11.78 -6.26 -6.19
N ARG A 44 11.32 -6.12 -7.44
CA ARG A 44 11.80 -6.92 -8.58
C ARG A 44 12.83 -6.22 -9.45
N ALA A 45 12.87 -4.89 -9.40
CA ALA A 45 13.76 -4.07 -10.22
C ALA A 45 14.49 -3.00 -9.39
N ASN A 46 13.87 -2.50 -8.32
CA ASN A 46 14.41 -1.48 -7.43
C ASN A 46 13.64 -1.48 -6.11
N ASN A 47 13.99 -0.53 -5.23
CA ASN A 47 13.36 -0.29 -3.93
C ASN A 47 12.20 0.74 -3.97
N GLN A 48 11.71 1.10 -5.15
CA GLN A 48 10.59 2.04 -5.29
C GLN A 48 9.26 1.31 -5.16
N ASP A 49 8.27 2.01 -4.64
CA ASP A 49 6.92 1.50 -4.64
C ASP A 49 6.25 1.67 -6.02
N SER A 50 5.25 0.83 -6.31
CA SER A 50 4.57 0.81 -7.60
C SER A 50 3.44 1.83 -7.65
N ALA A 51 3.63 2.91 -8.42
CA ALA A 51 2.61 3.93 -8.64
C ALA A 51 1.31 3.38 -9.26
N ALA A 52 1.38 2.29 -10.03
CA ALA A 52 0.22 1.69 -10.70
C ALA A 52 -0.76 1.01 -9.73
N VAL A 53 -0.31 0.61 -8.54
CA VAL A 53 -1.14 -0.07 -7.53
C VAL A 53 -1.18 0.66 -6.19
N ARG A 54 -0.39 1.73 -6.04
CA ARG A 54 -0.45 2.64 -4.90
C ARG A 54 -1.82 3.29 -4.88
N SER A 55 -2.41 3.41 -3.71
CA SER A 55 -3.62 4.21 -3.62
C SER A 55 -3.33 5.72 -3.78
N ALA A 56 -4.27 6.43 -4.41
CA ALA A 56 -4.23 7.87 -4.67
C ALA A 56 -4.00 8.75 -3.42
N ASN A 57 -4.39 8.26 -2.24
CA ASN A 57 -4.29 9.01 -0.98
C ASN A 57 -2.96 8.80 -0.24
N VAL A 58 -1.93 8.27 -0.92
CA VAL A 58 -0.60 8.05 -0.33
C VAL A 58 0.45 8.59 -1.28
N THR A 59 1.51 9.17 -0.71
CA THR A 59 2.67 9.60 -1.49
C THR A 59 3.60 8.42 -1.81
N GLY A 60 4.29 8.52 -2.95
CA GLY A 60 5.33 7.57 -3.33
C GLY A 60 6.55 7.66 -2.44
N GLY A 61 7.34 6.59 -2.39
CA GLY A 61 8.60 6.60 -1.67
C GLY A 61 9.40 5.31 -1.82
N ALA A 62 10.72 5.46 -1.73
CA ALA A 62 11.65 4.34 -1.69
C ALA A 62 11.80 3.77 -0.27
N THR A 63 12.24 2.54 -0.17
CA THR A 63 12.68 1.97 1.11
C THR A 63 14.09 2.44 1.45
N THR A 64 14.45 2.37 2.74
CA THR A 64 15.79 2.71 3.21
C THR A 64 16.35 1.63 4.12
N PHE A 65 17.64 1.36 3.99
CA PHE A 65 18.34 0.45 4.90
C PHE A 65 19.01 1.20 6.05
N ARG A 66 19.11 0.50 7.18
CA ARG A 66 20.11 0.79 8.21
C ARG A 66 20.92 -0.46 8.47
N LYS A 67 22.24 -0.37 8.22
CA LYS A 67 23.24 -1.45 8.35
C LYS A 67 23.03 -2.67 7.46
N PHE A 68 21.99 -2.70 6.64
CA PHE A 68 21.91 -3.59 5.51
C PHE A 68 22.41 -2.90 4.25
N VAL A 69 22.83 -3.71 3.29
CA VAL A 69 23.22 -3.29 1.96
C VAL A 69 22.59 -4.22 0.94
N VAL A 70 22.27 -3.68 -0.23
CA VAL A 70 21.76 -4.47 -1.36
C VAL A 70 22.84 -5.45 -1.81
N GLY A 71 22.45 -6.66 -2.21
CA GLY A 71 23.37 -7.64 -2.76
C GLY A 71 24.06 -7.13 -4.04
N ASP A 72 25.32 -7.51 -4.26
CA ASP A 72 26.12 -7.11 -5.42
C ASP A 72 25.82 -7.91 -6.71
N GLY A 73 24.99 -8.96 -6.61
CA GLY A 73 24.66 -9.80 -7.75
C GLY A 73 25.59 -11.00 -7.96
N SER A 74 26.63 -11.18 -7.13
CA SER A 74 27.66 -12.22 -7.32
C SER A 74 27.12 -13.65 -7.26
N VAL A 75 26.15 -13.92 -6.36
CA VAL A 75 25.51 -15.24 -6.22
C VAL A 75 24.06 -15.22 -6.69
N ILE A 76 23.31 -14.19 -6.30
CA ILE A 76 21.95 -13.94 -6.76
C ILE A 76 21.79 -12.47 -7.10
N PRO A 77 21.01 -12.10 -8.13
CA PRO A 77 20.81 -10.70 -8.51
C PRO A 77 20.29 -9.84 -7.35
N ALA A 78 20.74 -8.58 -7.30
CA ALA A 78 20.28 -7.57 -6.37
C ALA A 78 18.75 -7.44 -6.34
N TYR A 79 18.14 -7.45 -7.52
CA TYR A 79 16.70 -7.43 -7.74
C TYR A 79 16.34 -8.42 -8.85
N SER A 80 15.30 -9.23 -8.65
CA SER A 80 14.82 -10.16 -9.68
C SER A 80 13.35 -10.55 -9.49
N THR A 81 12.75 -11.07 -10.55
CA THR A 81 11.40 -11.67 -10.47
C THR A 81 11.38 -12.94 -9.60
N LEU A 82 12.47 -13.73 -9.66
CA LEU A 82 12.56 -15.01 -8.96
C LEU A 82 12.67 -14.81 -7.44
N TYR A 83 13.65 -14.02 -6.99
CA TYR A 83 13.98 -13.85 -5.58
C TYR A 83 13.42 -12.58 -4.95
N GLY A 84 13.15 -11.55 -5.74
CA GLY A 84 12.92 -10.19 -5.26
C GLY A 84 14.26 -9.47 -5.04
N GLN A 85 14.30 -8.62 -4.03
CA GLN A 85 15.51 -7.98 -3.54
C GLN A 85 16.33 -8.98 -2.72
N SER A 86 17.62 -9.06 -3.02
CA SER A 86 18.60 -9.70 -2.16
C SER A 86 19.37 -8.64 -1.37
N PHE A 87 19.61 -8.90 -0.09
CA PHE A 87 20.37 -7.99 0.77
C PHE A 87 21.04 -8.75 1.92
N GLY A 88 21.99 -8.08 2.55
CA GLY A 88 22.68 -8.62 3.71
C GLY A 88 23.42 -7.56 4.52
N VAL A 89 24.28 -8.01 5.43
CA VAL A 89 25.16 -7.15 6.23
C VAL A 89 26.32 -6.59 5.38
N ASN A 90 26.69 -7.32 4.31
CA ASN A 90 27.63 -6.89 3.29
C ASN A 90 27.06 -7.19 1.88
N ALA A 91 27.66 -6.62 0.84
CA ALA A 91 27.14 -6.72 -0.53
C ALA A 91 27.29 -8.13 -1.14
N ALA A 92 28.35 -8.85 -0.78
CA ALA A 92 28.62 -10.23 -1.22
C ALA A 92 27.71 -11.29 -0.56
N GLY A 93 26.83 -10.88 0.35
CA GLY A 93 26.03 -11.77 1.18
C GLY A 93 26.89 -12.51 2.22
N GLY A 94 26.37 -12.66 3.43
CA GLY A 94 27.09 -13.31 4.54
C GLY A 94 27.42 -12.36 5.68
N ASN A 95 28.38 -12.76 6.52
CA ASN A 95 28.78 -12.04 7.74
C ASN A 95 27.61 -11.73 8.67
N TRP A 96 26.63 -12.64 8.74
CA TRP A 96 25.49 -12.46 9.62
C TRP A 96 25.84 -12.71 11.08
N SER A 97 26.95 -13.38 11.39
CA SER A 97 27.40 -13.58 12.78
C SER A 97 27.63 -12.26 13.50
N THR A 98 27.45 -12.27 14.83
CA THR A 98 27.67 -11.10 15.68
C THR A 98 29.13 -10.64 15.66
N SER A 99 30.08 -11.58 15.55
CA SER A 99 31.51 -11.32 15.45
C SER A 99 31.91 -10.60 14.16
N ALA A 100 31.17 -10.82 13.07
CA ALA A 100 31.38 -10.13 11.80
C ALA A 100 30.57 -8.83 11.69
N GLY A 101 30.03 -8.34 12.81
CA GLY A 101 29.22 -7.13 12.89
C GLY A 101 27.76 -7.32 12.48
N GLY A 102 27.30 -8.55 12.22
CA GLY A 102 25.93 -8.87 11.81
C GLY A 102 24.92 -8.98 12.95
N THR A 103 23.76 -9.54 12.61
CA THR A 103 22.61 -9.69 13.52
C THR A 103 22.72 -10.92 14.43
N GLY A 104 23.41 -11.97 13.98
CA GLY A 104 23.43 -13.29 14.58
C GLY A 104 22.11 -14.02 14.40
N GLY A 105 21.88 -15.07 15.19
CA GLY A 105 20.61 -15.81 15.20
C GLY A 105 19.46 -15.11 15.93
N SER A 106 19.55 -13.79 16.15
CA SER A 106 18.55 -13.03 16.90
C SER A 106 18.27 -11.68 16.25
N ILE A 107 17.05 -11.18 16.43
CA ILE A 107 16.66 -9.86 15.91
C ILE A 107 17.47 -8.76 16.60
N ARG A 108 18.08 -7.88 15.80
CA ARG A 108 18.72 -6.65 16.28
C ARG A 108 18.05 -5.42 15.68
N ARG A 109 17.44 -4.59 16.52
CA ARG A 109 16.70 -3.39 16.07
C ARG A 109 17.53 -2.33 15.35
N GLY A 110 18.87 -2.43 15.40
CA GLY A 110 19.78 -1.57 14.62
C GLY A 110 19.95 -1.98 13.15
N PHE A 111 19.40 -3.12 12.74
CA PHE A 111 19.47 -3.67 11.39
C PHE A 111 18.07 -3.79 10.81
N TYR A 112 17.72 -2.90 9.88
CA TYR A 112 16.38 -2.90 9.32
C TYR A 112 16.31 -2.39 7.89
N GLU A 113 15.23 -2.78 7.25
CA GLU A 113 14.68 -2.06 6.11
C GLU A 113 13.43 -1.30 6.54
N GLN A 114 13.36 -0.04 6.17
CA GLN A 114 12.30 0.88 6.56
C GLN A 114 11.41 1.22 5.37
N PHE A 115 10.11 1.16 5.63
CA PHE A 115 9.01 1.44 4.70
C PHE A 115 8.16 2.57 5.28
N THR A 116 7.73 3.49 4.43
CA THR A 116 6.89 4.62 4.86
C THR A 116 5.61 4.72 4.04
N VAL A 117 4.53 5.00 4.75
CA VAL A 117 3.20 5.28 4.20
C VAL A 117 2.78 6.63 4.75
N THR A 118 2.79 7.65 3.90
CA THR A 118 2.36 9.01 4.25
C THR A 118 1.04 9.30 3.57
N THR A 119 0.03 9.65 4.36
CA THR A 119 -1.27 10.05 3.82
C THR A 119 -1.16 11.41 3.12
N THR A 120 -1.81 11.55 1.97
CA THR A 120 -1.94 12.84 1.30
C THR A 120 -2.73 13.81 2.19
N ALA A 121 -2.40 15.10 2.12
CA ALA A 121 -3.14 16.15 2.82
C ALA A 121 -4.66 16.06 2.53
N GLY A 122 -5.48 16.28 3.56
CA GLY A 122 -6.94 16.16 3.48
C GLY A 122 -7.48 14.73 3.45
N SER A 123 -6.65 13.69 3.44
CA SER A 123 -7.10 12.29 3.46
C SER A 123 -6.77 11.61 4.78
N THR A 124 -7.67 10.73 5.24
CA THR A 124 -7.41 9.84 6.37
C THR A 124 -7.31 8.39 5.88
N GLY A 125 -6.59 7.56 6.60
CA GLY A 125 -6.52 6.14 6.28
C GLY A 125 -6.30 5.27 7.49
N ARG A 126 -6.26 3.97 7.26
CA ARG A 126 -6.00 2.96 8.27
C ARG A 126 -5.15 1.86 7.66
N ALA A 127 -4.01 1.57 8.26
CA ALA A 127 -3.16 0.44 7.87
C ALA A 127 -3.45 -0.77 8.76
N ASP A 128 -3.78 -1.90 8.15
CA ASP A 128 -4.23 -3.10 8.87
C ASP A 128 -3.13 -4.16 8.98
N SER A 129 -2.31 -4.28 7.93
CA SER A 129 -1.28 -5.30 7.88
C SER A 129 -0.15 -4.95 6.94
N VAL A 130 1.00 -5.55 7.20
CA VAL A 130 2.11 -5.65 6.28
C VAL A 130 2.21 -7.10 5.80
N ILE A 131 2.19 -7.29 4.48
CA ILE A 131 2.36 -8.56 3.81
C ILE A 131 3.70 -8.53 3.10
N VAL A 132 4.49 -9.57 3.26
CA VAL A 132 5.80 -9.69 2.62
C VAL A 132 5.98 -11.09 2.06
N THR A 133 6.65 -11.21 0.93
CA THR A 133 7.23 -12.48 0.50
C THR A 133 8.70 -12.47 0.90
N ALA A 134 9.08 -13.29 1.87
CA ALA A 134 10.41 -13.22 2.47
C ALA A 134 11.03 -14.61 2.65
N GLY A 135 12.35 -14.70 2.59
CA GLY A 135 13.04 -15.97 2.81
C GLY A 135 14.52 -15.74 3.04
N PHE A 136 15.25 -16.82 3.29
CA PHE A 136 16.71 -16.77 3.39
C PHE A 136 17.35 -17.68 2.35
N TYR A 137 18.23 -17.12 1.53
CA TYR A 137 18.93 -17.92 0.53
C TYR A 137 19.97 -18.82 1.18
N ALA A 138 19.84 -20.13 0.94
CA ALA A 138 20.80 -21.17 1.33
C ALA A 138 21.16 -21.23 2.84
N SER A 139 20.28 -20.78 3.74
CA SER A 139 20.43 -20.94 5.19
C SER A 139 19.08 -21.14 5.87
N GLN A 140 19.07 -21.98 6.92
CA GLN A 140 17.97 -22.12 7.90
C GLN A 140 18.41 -21.75 9.32
N SER A 141 19.70 -21.45 9.50
CA SER A 141 20.27 -21.27 10.84
C SER A 141 19.94 -19.88 11.36
N GLY A 142 19.13 -19.80 12.41
CA GLY A 142 18.80 -18.53 13.09
C GLY A 142 18.12 -17.51 12.18
N THR A 143 17.40 -17.98 11.16
CA THR A 143 16.76 -17.13 10.16
C THR A 143 15.41 -16.65 10.65
N LEU A 144 15.33 -15.39 11.09
CA LEU A 144 14.14 -14.81 11.67
C LEU A 144 13.70 -13.57 10.90
N LEU A 145 12.40 -13.28 10.94
CA LEU A 145 11.76 -12.07 10.47
C LEU A 145 10.96 -11.46 11.61
N ALA A 146 11.06 -10.14 11.75
CA ALA A 146 10.20 -9.37 12.61
C ALA A 146 9.78 -8.04 11.98
N ALA A 147 8.69 -7.47 12.47
CA ALA A 147 8.25 -6.13 12.11
C ALA A 147 7.82 -5.32 13.33
N ALA A 148 8.13 -4.03 13.30
CA ALA A 148 7.59 -3.03 14.22
C ALA A 148 7.14 -1.80 13.42
N TYR A 149 6.30 -0.98 14.02
CA TYR A 149 5.80 0.24 13.39
C TYR A 149 5.78 1.40 14.38
N SER A 150 5.70 2.61 13.82
CA SER A 150 5.74 3.87 14.56
C SER A 150 5.10 5.00 13.75
N LEU A 151 4.47 5.94 14.45
CA LEU A 151 3.95 7.19 13.89
C LEU A 151 4.91 8.38 14.07
N SER A 152 5.95 8.23 14.90
CA SER A 152 7.00 9.24 15.15
C SER A 152 8.36 8.90 14.52
N ASN A 153 8.40 7.99 13.54
CA ASN A 153 9.65 7.49 12.94
C ASN A 153 10.63 6.88 13.98
N PHE A 154 10.06 6.20 14.98
CA PHE A 154 10.74 5.58 16.12
C PHE A 154 11.50 6.56 17.02
N ALA A 155 11.08 7.83 17.07
CA ALA A 155 11.64 8.83 17.98
C ALA A 155 11.03 8.72 19.38
N ALA A 156 9.71 8.55 19.48
CA ALA A 156 8.96 8.51 20.74
C ALA A 156 8.08 7.27 20.92
N ASP A 157 7.73 6.57 19.82
CA ASP A 157 6.88 5.37 19.85
C ASP A 157 7.50 4.20 19.08
N SER A 158 7.18 2.98 19.53
CA SER A 158 7.57 1.74 18.87
C SER A 158 6.58 0.65 19.25
N ALA A 159 5.70 0.27 18.33
CA ALA A 159 4.76 -0.83 18.53
C ALA A 159 5.17 -2.06 17.71
N GLU A 160 5.01 -3.25 18.31
CA GLU A 160 5.24 -4.52 17.61
C GLU A 160 3.98 -4.98 16.89
N VAL A 161 4.14 -5.77 15.83
CA VAL A 161 3.01 -6.50 15.24
C VAL A 161 2.49 -7.55 16.23
N THR A 162 1.19 -7.77 16.23
CA THR A 162 0.50 -8.52 17.30
C THR A 162 0.08 -9.93 16.90
N GLY A 163 0.58 -10.43 15.76
CA GLY A 163 0.17 -11.73 15.23
C GLY A 163 0.24 -11.76 13.71
N GLY A 164 -0.01 -12.95 13.17
CA GLY A 164 0.05 -13.14 11.72
C GLY A 164 -0.08 -14.58 11.27
N LYS A 165 0.18 -14.76 9.98
CA LYS A 165 0.33 -16.08 9.36
C LYS A 165 1.49 -16.08 8.37
N GLY A 166 2.14 -17.23 8.26
CA GLY A 166 3.23 -17.49 7.33
C GLY A 166 2.90 -18.66 6.41
N PRO A 167 3.92 -19.19 5.72
CA PRO A 167 3.77 -20.36 4.84
C PRO A 167 3.20 -21.60 5.56
N GLY A 168 3.52 -21.78 6.84
CA GLY A 168 3.03 -22.89 7.68
C GLY A 168 1.67 -22.67 8.34
N GLY A 169 0.97 -21.57 8.03
CA GLY A 169 -0.31 -21.22 8.66
C GLY A 169 -0.21 -20.09 9.69
N VAL A 170 -1.22 -20.01 10.56
CA VAL A 170 -1.29 -18.99 11.63
C VAL A 170 -0.13 -19.19 12.61
N PHE A 171 0.45 -18.09 13.08
CA PHE A 171 1.53 -18.16 14.06
C PHE A 171 1.03 -18.77 15.37
N ALA A 172 1.76 -19.76 15.88
CA ALA A 172 1.50 -20.34 17.19
C ALA A 172 2.03 -19.40 18.29
N SER A 173 1.27 -19.26 19.38
CA SER A 173 1.73 -18.53 20.58
C SER A 173 3.07 -19.11 21.06
N PRO A 174 4.06 -18.26 21.43
CA PRO A 174 3.99 -16.81 21.59
C PRO A 174 4.35 -16.00 20.33
N THR A 175 4.54 -16.64 19.17
CA THR A 175 5.00 -15.99 17.94
C THR A 175 4.00 -14.95 17.44
N THR A 176 4.44 -13.69 17.33
CA THR A 176 3.63 -12.61 16.76
C THR A 176 4.19 -12.07 15.45
N GLY A 177 5.47 -12.33 15.17
CA GLY A 177 6.24 -11.65 14.14
C GLY A 177 6.79 -10.29 14.59
N GLY A 178 6.67 -9.93 15.88
CA GLY A 178 7.31 -8.76 16.47
C GLY A 178 8.77 -9.04 16.86
N PRO A 179 9.63 -8.02 17.07
CA PRO A 179 11.00 -8.22 17.51
C PRO A 179 11.15 -9.05 18.79
N THR A 180 10.18 -9.01 19.70
CA THR A 180 10.20 -9.82 20.93
C THR A 180 9.86 -11.30 20.65
N ASN A 181 8.93 -11.55 19.73
CA ASN A 181 8.49 -12.90 19.34
C ASN A 181 8.51 -13.06 17.81
N PRO A 182 9.71 -13.17 17.20
CA PRO A 182 9.87 -13.16 15.76
C PRO A 182 9.42 -14.47 15.11
N VAL A 183 9.16 -14.44 13.81
CA VAL A 183 8.79 -15.64 13.03
C VAL A 183 10.00 -16.19 12.28
N ALA A 184 10.12 -17.52 12.17
CA ALA A 184 11.15 -18.15 11.36
C ALA A 184 10.94 -17.91 9.85
N LEU A 185 12.04 -17.62 9.15
CA LEU A 185 12.08 -17.56 7.70
C LEU A 185 12.37 -18.94 7.11
N THR A 186 11.63 -19.29 6.07
CA THR A 186 11.90 -20.50 5.28
C THR A 186 13.12 -20.28 4.37
N GLN A 187 13.96 -21.30 4.24
CA GLN A 187 15.06 -21.28 3.28
C GLN A 187 14.52 -21.28 1.84
N VAL A 188 15.19 -20.52 0.99
CA VAL A 188 15.05 -20.59 -0.47
C VAL A 188 16.33 -21.21 -1.04
N SER A 189 16.16 -22.26 -1.84
CA SER A 189 17.26 -22.95 -2.51
C SER A 189 17.55 -22.36 -3.88
N SER A 190 18.73 -22.67 -4.44
CA SER A 190 19.09 -22.25 -5.79
C SER A 190 18.05 -22.69 -6.82
N GLY A 191 17.68 -21.77 -7.72
CA GLY A 191 16.67 -21.98 -8.76
C GLY A 191 15.22 -21.94 -8.27
N SER A 192 14.98 -21.89 -6.96
CA SER A 192 13.62 -21.89 -6.39
C SER A 192 13.10 -20.47 -6.22
N PRO A 193 11.83 -20.17 -6.62
CA PRO A 193 11.26 -18.85 -6.38
C PRO A 193 11.11 -18.56 -4.88
N ASN A 194 11.38 -17.33 -4.47
CA ASN A 194 10.94 -16.86 -3.17
C ASN A 194 9.42 -16.68 -3.21
N SER A 195 8.68 -17.62 -2.62
CA SER A 195 7.21 -17.68 -2.60
C SER A 195 6.63 -17.68 -1.18
N ASN A 196 7.48 -17.56 -0.18
CA ASN A 196 7.12 -17.66 1.23
C ASN A 196 6.44 -16.36 1.71
N VAL A 197 5.10 -16.36 1.78
CA VAL A 197 4.31 -15.19 2.16
C VAL A 197 4.06 -15.14 3.66
N TYR A 198 4.41 -14.02 4.29
CA TYR A 198 4.14 -13.67 5.67
C TYR A 198 3.17 -12.49 5.72
N ARG A 199 2.20 -12.54 6.63
CA ARG A 199 1.22 -11.49 6.86
C ARG A 199 1.25 -11.12 8.33
N LEU A 200 1.58 -9.88 8.63
CA LEU A 200 1.78 -9.38 9.98
C LEU A 200 0.72 -8.32 10.28
N ALA A 201 -0.01 -8.48 11.38
CA ALA A 201 -1.09 -7.59 11.80
C ALA A 201 -0.52 -6.32 12.44
N LEU A 202 -0.91 -5.16 11.93
CA LEU A 202 -0.62 -3.89 12.56
C LEU A 202 -1.74 -3.62 13.58
N ASN A 203 -1.41 -3.61 14.86
CA ASN A 203 -2.38 -3.38 15.95
C ASN A 203 -3.61 -4.33 15.90
N GLY A 204 -3.36 -5.61 15.67
CA GLY A 204 -4.39 -6.66 15.67
C GLY A 204 -5.53 -6.40 14.69
N ALA A 205 -6.76 -6.61 15.16
CA ALA A 205 -7.97 -6.34 14.38
C ALA A 205 -8.29 -4.84 14.28
N THR A 206 -7.67 -3.98 15.11
CA THR A 206 -7.94 -2.54 15.19
C THR A 206 -7.23 -1.76 14.11
N GLY A 207 -6.06 -2.20 13.63
CA GLY A 207 -5.30 -1.43 12.64
C GLY A 207 -4.70 -0.16 13.22
N VAL A 208 -3.96 0.57 12.39
CA VAL A 208 -3.32 1.84 12.73
C VAL A 208 -3.98 2.96 11.92
N THR A 209 -4.72 3.83 12.59
CA THR A 209 -5.33 5.01 11.98
C THR A 209 -4.27 6.07 11.66
N LEU A 210 -4.37 6.67 10.48
CA LEU A 210 -3.51 7.73 9.99
C LEU A 210 -4.34 8.98 9.70
N THR A 211 -3.99 10.08 10.35
CA THR A 211 -4.56 11.40 10.04
C THR A 211 -3.93 11.99 8.77
N ALA A 212 -4.46 13.10 8.28
CA ALA A 212 -3.94 13.76 7.07
C ALA A 212 -2.48 14.21 7.25
N GLY A 213 -1.62 13.87 6.29
CA GLY A 213 -0.18 14.17 6.32
C GLY A 213 0.63 13.27 7.27
N GLN A 214 -0.01 12.40 8.05
CA GLN A 214 0.69 11.53 8.99
C GLN A 214 1.45 10.43 8.26
N THR A 215 2.63 10.09 8.78
CA THR A 215 3.47 9.03 8.24
C THR A 215 3.50 7.83 9.19
N LEU A 216 3.07 6.67 8.69
CA LEU A 216 3.38 5.39 9.30
C LEU A 216 4.76 4.94 8.82
N THR A 217 5.63 4.63 9.77
CA THR A 217 6.92 4.00 9.51
C THR A 217 6.85 2.54 9.95
N VAL A 218 7.17 1.61 9.05
CA VAL A 218 7.29 0.17 9.35
C VAL A 218 8.75 -0.23 9.15
N ARG A 219 9.33 -0.91 10.13
CA ARG A 219 10.67 -1.49 10.03
C ARG A 219 10.58 -3.00 10.01
N LEU A 220 11.18 -3.61 8.99
CA LEU A 220 11.41 -5.05 8.92
C LEU A 220 12.81 -5.36 9.42
N TYR A 221 12.91 -6.35 10.29
CA TYR A 221 14.15 -6.83 10.87
C TYR A 221 14.35 -8.28 10.43
N VAL A 222 15.59 -8.63 10.10
CA VAL A 222 15.95 -10.00 9.74
C VAL A 222 17.21 -10.44 10.48
N SER A 223 17.30 -11.74 10.78
CA SER A 223 18.49 -12.32 11.40
C SER A 223 18.93 -13.59 10.69
N CYS A 224 20.18 -14.01 10.92
CA CYS A 224 20.75 -15.28 10.46
C CYS A 224 22.02 -15.58 11.26
N SER A 225 22.21 -16.81 11.72
CA SER A 225 23.42 -17.22 12.44
C SER A 225 24.54 -17.75 11.54
N SER A 226 24.46 -17.55 10.22
CA SER A 226 25.49 -18.02 9.28
C SER A 226 26.62 -16.99 9.08
N SER A 227 27.86 -17.47 9.14
CA SER A 227 29.06 -16.71 8.74
C SER A 227 29.46 -16.95 7.28
N SER A 228 28.84 -17.90 6.58
CA SER A 228 29.19 -18.22 5.20
C SER A 228 28.82 -17.09 4.24
N ALA A 229 29.65 -16.88 3.22
CA ALA A 229 29.34 -15.98 2.11
C ALA A 229 28.15 -16.50 1.28
N GLY A 230 27.53 -15.63 0.50
CA GLY A 230 26.44 -16.01 -0.39
C GLY A 230 25.17 -16.43 0.37
N ARG A 231 24.94 -15.84 1.55
CA ARG A 231 23.71 -16.00 2.34
C ARG A 231 23.00 -14.65 2.38
N TYR A 232 21.80 -14.59 1.82
CA TYR A 232 21.05 -13.34 1.66
C TYR A 232 19.68 -13.46 2.28
N ALA A 233 19.23 -12.39 2.92
CA ALA A 233 17.81 -12.20 3.13
C ALA A 233 17.18 -11.84 1.78
N LEU A 234 16.01 -12.41 1.51
CA LEU A 234 15.25 -12.19 0.29
C LEU A 234 13.95 -11.50 0.65
N LEU A 235 13.59 -10.46 -0.09
CA LEU A 235 12.35 -9.73 0.10
C LEU A 235 11.68 -9.40 -1.23
N LYS A 236 10.41 -9.75 -1.35
CA LYS A 236 9.59 -9.53 -2.54
C LYS A 236 8.19 -9.12 -2.12
N ASN A 237 7.53 -8.30 -2.92
CA ASN A 237 6.13 -7.89 -2.73
C ASN A 237 5.82 -7.44 -1.28
N VAL A 238 6.45 -6.36 -0.81
CA VAL A 238 6.04 -5.73 0.45
C VAL A 238 4.78 -4.92 0.21
N ILE A 239 3.68 -5.29 0.85
CA ILE A 239 2.37 -4.70 0.64
C ILE A 239 1.82 -4.26 1.98
N ILE A 240 1.48 -2.98 2.10
CA ILE A 240 0.64 -2.49 3.19
C ILE A 240 -0.81 -2.58 2.73
N LYS A 241 -1.65 -3.28 3.50
CA LYS A 241 -3.10 -3.36 3.29
C LYS A 241 -3.80 -2.42 4.26
N GLY A 242 -4.89 -1.82 3.82
CA GLY A 242 -5.58 -0.83 4.62
C GLY A 242 -6.91 -0.38 4.05
N ARG A 243 -7.61 0.45 4.83
CA ARG A 243 -8.82 1.15 4.40
C ARG A 243 -8.54 2.62 4.24
N GLN A 244 -9.34 3.25 3.39
CA GLN A 244 -9.26 4.68 3.15
C GLN A 244 -10.61 5.29 3.32
N THR A 245 -10.60 6.46 3.94
CA THR A 245 -11.71 7.39 3.86
C THR A 245 -11.16 8.55 3.04
N LEU A 246 -11.57 8.64 1.78
CA LEU A 246 -11.37 9.85 1.00
C LEU A 246 -11.93 10.99 1.83
N GLY A 247 -11.11 11.99 2.11
CA GLY A 247 -11.65 13.23 2.65
C GLY A 247 -12.71 13.69 1.67
N THR A 248 -13.95 13.79 2.14
CA THR A 248 -14.98 14.55 1.43
C THR A 248 -14.48 15.99 1.42
N LYS A 249 -13.63 16.34 0.45
CA LYS A 249 -13.70 17.71 -0.05
C LYS A 249 -15.17 17.84 -0.41
N ALA A 250 -15.90 18.70 0.30
CA ALA A 250 -17.31 18.90 0.01
C ALA A 250 -17.40 18.99 -1.51
N ALA A 251 -18.25 18.16 -2.12
CA ALA A 251 -18.60 18.40 -3.50
C ALA A 251 -19.17 19.81 -3.47
N VAL A 252 -18.34 20.81 -3.81
CA VAL A 252 -18.84 22.13 -4.15
C VAL A 252 -19.72 21.79 -5.32
N ALA A 253 -21.03 21.77 -5.09
CA ALA A 253 -21.98 21.53 -6.15
C ALA A 253 -21.53 22.45 -7.27
N SER A 254 -21.10 21.86 -8.39
CA SER A 254 -20.54 22.62 -9.51
C SER A 254 -21.64 23.60 -9.88
N GLN A 255 -21.50 24.86 -9.44
CA GLN A 255 -22.48 25.87 -9.79
C GLN A 255 -22.41 25.95 -11.31
N PRO A 256 -23.50 25.63 -12.02
CA PRO A 256 -23.48 25.64 -13.46
C PRO A 256 -23.05 27.03 -13.91
N LEU A 257 -22.12 27.10 -14.85
CA LEU A 257 -21.75 28.37 -15.45
C LEU A 257 -23.00 28.93 -16.13
N THR A 258 -23.38 30.17 -15.81
CA THR A 258 -24.54 30.81 -16.42
C THR A 258 -24.08 31.70 -17.56
N ALA A 259 -24.76 31.60 -18.70
CA ALA A 259 -24.46 32.40 -19.88
C ALA A 259 -25.76 32.90 -20.51
N TYR A 260 -25.83 34.21 -20.77
CA TYR A 260 -27.05 34.86 -21.26
C TYR A 260 -26.73 36.00 -22.25
N PRO A 261 -27.59 36.24 -23.26
CA PRO A 261 -28.73 35.41 -23.62
C PRO A 261 -28.29 34.04 -24.16
N ASN A 262 -29.15 33.03 -24.08
CA ASN A 262 -28.94 31.71 -24.67
C ASN A 262 -30.31 31.13 -25.09
N PRO A 263 -30.66 31.11 -26.39
CA PRO A 263 -29.79 31.36 -27.55
C PRO A 263 -29.24 32.79 -27.67
N PHE A 264 -28.09 32.96 -28.35
CA PHE A 264 -27.44 34.25 -28.57
C PHE A 264 -27.28 34.57 -30.07
N GLY A 265 -27.20 35.86 -30.40
CA GLY A 265 -26.91 36.34 -31.76
C GLY A 265 -25.43 36.68 -31.93
N GLN A 266 -25.04 37.92 -31.60
CA GLN A 266 -23.66 38.40 -31.80
C GLN A 266 -22.78 38.25 -30.56
N ALA A 267 -23.35 38.44 -29.38
CA ALA A 267 -22.62 38.48 -28.12
C ALA A 267 -23.33 37.67 -27.03
N ILE A 268 -22.56 37.18 -26.07
CA ILE A 268 -23.05 36.49 -24.88
C ILE A 268 -22.30 36.96 -23.64
N THR A 269 -23.01 37.09 -22.52
CA THR A 269 -22.43 37.38 -21.21
C THR A 269 -22.30 36.08 -20.42
N VAL A 270 -21.08 35.75 -20.01
CA VAL A 270 -20.78 34.62 -19.12
C VAL A 270 -20.65 35.16 -17.70
N ALA A 271 -21.57 34.77 -16.81
CA ALA A 271 -21.50 35.13 -15.40
C ALA A 271 -20.66 34.11 -14.62
N HIS A 272 -19.79 34.62 -13.77
CA HIS A 272 -18.84 33.84 -12.96
C HIS A 272 -18.60 34.55 -11.62
N GLU A 273 -17.96 33.88 -10.67
CA GLU A 273 -17.51 34.56 -9.45
C GLU A 273 -16.42 35.60 -9.75
N ALA A 274 -16.09 36.44 -8.76
CA ALA A 274 -15.05 37.46 -8.93
C ALA A 274 -13.74 36.80 -9.42
N ALA A 275 -13.32 37.17 -10.63
CA ALA A 275 -12.27 36.43 -11.30
C ALA A 275 -10.89 36.63 -10.63
N PRO A 276 -10.13 35.57 -10.38
CA PRO A 276 -8.74 35.69 -9.95
C PRO A 276 -7.86 36.22 -11.10
N GLN A 277 -6.58 36.46 -10.81
CA GLN A 277 -5.60 36.75 -11.86
C GLN A 277 -5.50 35.58 -12.86
N ALA A 278 -5.35 35.90 -14.15
CA ALA A 278 -5.19 34.94 -15.25
C ALA A 278 -6.38 33.96 -15.48
N ALA A 279 -7.60 34.35 -15.11
CA ALA A 279 -8.79 33.61 -15.52
C ALA A 279 -9.09 33.80 -17.03
N THR A 280 -9.66 32.77 -17.66
CA THR A 280 -10.01 32.80 -19.09
C THR A 280 -11.39 32.21 -19.33
N VAL A 281 -12.08 32.72 -20.35
CA VAL A 281 -13.27 32.09 -20.93
C VAL A 281 -12.91 31.54 -22.31
N GLN A 282 -13.23 30.29 -22.56
CA GLN A 282 -12.90 29.56 -23.77
C GLN A 282 -14.17 29.03 -24.43
N VAL A 283 -14.24 29.09 -25.75
CA VAL A 283 -15.39 28.60 -26.54
C VAL A 283 -14.93 27.43 -27.40
N TYR A 284 -15.73 26.37 -27.40
CA TYR A 284 -15.49 25.13 -28.13
C TYR A 284 -16.71 24.76 -28.98
N SER A 285 -16.46 24.07 -30.10
CA SER A 285 -17.51 23.35 -30.83
C SER A 285 -17.99 22.12 -30.04
N LEU A 286 -19.10 21.52 -30.46
CA LEU A 286 -19.55 20.23 -29.91
C LEU A 286 -18.56 19.07 -30.16
N THR A 287 -17.69 19.17 -31.16
CA THR A 287 -16.62 18.19 -31.43
C THR A 287 -15.37 18.44 -30.59
N GLY A 288 -15.38 19.45 -29.71
CA GLY A 288 -14.25 19.81 -28.84
C GLY A 288 -13.18 20.68 -29.52
N GLN A 289 -13.43 21.17 -30.74
CA GLN A 289 -12.52 22.11 -31.39
C GLN A 289 -12.56 23.45 -30.66
N HIS A 290 -11.38 23.97 -30.29
CA HIS A 290 -11.24 25.28 -29.68
C HIS A 290 -11.46 26.40 -30.72
N LEU A 291 -12.32 27.36 -30.41
CA LEU A 291 -12.74 28.43 -31.33
C LEU A 291 -12.30 29.83 -30.86
N SER A 292 -12.29 30.08 -29.54
CA SER A 292 -11.92 31.40 -28.99
C SER A 292 -11.46 31.29 -27.54
N THR A 293 -10.53 32.15 -27.14
CA THR A 293 -10.13 32.38 -25.75
C THR A 293 -10.17 33.88 -25.48
N VAL A 294 -10.85 34.27 -24.40
CA VAL A 294 -10.91 35.65 -23.91
C VAL A 294 -10.36 35.68 -22.48
N ALA A 295 -9.40 36.57 -22.23
CA ALA A 295 -8.90 36.81 -20.88
C ALA A 295 -9.95 37.53 -20.04
N VAL A 296 -10.18 37.06 -18.83
CA VAL A 296 -11.14 37.66 -17.89
C VAL A 296 -10.44 38.73 -17.08
N ARG A 297 -11.05 39.90 -16.97
CA ARG A 297 -10.52 40.99 -16.15
C ARG A 297 -10.59 40.60 -14.66
N PRO A 298 -9.48 40.65 -13.90
CA PRO A 298 -9.51 40.30 -12.48
C PRO A 298 -10.53 41.13 -11.69
N GLY A 299 -11.23 40.49 -10.77
CA GLY A 299 -12.27 41.09 -9.92
C GLY A 299 -13.65 41.22 -10.56
N THR A 300 -13.81 41.02 -11.88
CA THR A 300 -15.14 41.05 -12.51
C THR A 300 -15.92 39.77 -12.24
N ARG A 301 -17.25 39.87 -12.27
CA ARG A 301 -18.20 38.75 -12.10
C ARG A 301 -18.90 38.34 -13.39
N SER A 302 -18.50 38.95 -14.49
CA SER A 302 -18.98 38.60 -15.82
C SER A 302 -17.94 38.97 -16.87
N THR A 303 -18.03 38.26 -18.00
CA THR A 303 -17.24 38.50 -19.20
C THR A 303 -18.17 38.47 -20.40
N VAL A 304 -18.10 39.52 -21.23
CA VAL A 304 -18.81 39.58 -22.50
C VAL A 304 -17.93 38.96 -23.59
N LEU A 305 -18.50 38.06 -24.39
CA LEU A 305 -17.86 37.44 -25.54
C LEU A 305 -18.57 37.91 -26.81
N ASP A 306 -17.85 38.66 -27.66
CA ASP A 306 -18.30 39.00 -29.00
C ASP A 306 -17.89 37.87 -29.96
N LEU A 307 -18.87 37.18 -30.53
CA LEU A 307 -18.68 35.98 -31.35
C LEU A 307 -19.41 36.09 -32.70
N PRO A 308 -19.26 37.20 -33.46
CA PRO A 308 -20.06 37.44 -34.66
C PRO A 308 -19.82 36.40 -35.76
N SER A 309 -18.58 35.90 -35.87
CA SER A 309 -18.14 34.98 -36.92
C SER A 309 -18.54 33.52 -36.73
N LEU A 310 -19.08 33.13 -35.56
CA LEU A 310 -19.51 31.75 -35.34
C LEU A 310 -20.76 31.42 -36.19
N PRO A 311 -20.82 30.29 -36.90
CA PRO A 311 -22.06 29.83 -37.55
C PRO A 311 -23.18 29.56 -36.53
N ALA A 312 -24.44 29.55 -36.97
CA ALA A 312 -25.54 29.05 -36.15
C ALA A 312 -25.29 27.59 -35.75
N GLY A 313 -25.58 27.24 -34.50
CA GLY A 313 -25.28 25.90 -33.96
C GLY A 313 -25.09 25.85 -32.44
N LEU A 314 -24.67 24.69 -31.95
CA LEU A 314 -24.41 24.44 -30.53
C LEU A 314 -22.92 24.54 -30.22
N TYR A 315 -22.62 25.13 -29.06
CA TYR A 315 -21.27 25.36 -28.58
C TYR A 315 -21.15 25.05 -27.08
N GLN A 316 -19.93 24.91 -26.62
CA GLN A 316 -19.60 24.82 -25.20
C GLN A 316 -18.75 26.03 -24.81
N VAL A 317 -19.10 26.68 -23.71
CA VAL A 317 -18.25 27.70 -23.09
C VAL A 317 -17.69 27.19 -21.78
N GLU A 318 -16.41 27.45 -21.56
CA GLU A 318 -15.65 27.02 -20.39
C GLU A 318 -15.03 28.24 -19.71
N TYR A 319 -15.30 28.42 -18.42
CA TYR A 319 -14.59 29.36 -17.56
C TYR A 319 -13.50 28.59 -16.80
N ARG A 320 -12.25 29.06 -16.90
CA ARG A 320 -11.08 28.36 -16.35
C ARG A 320 -10.23 29.30 -15.51
N THR A 321 -9.76 28.78 -14.37
CA THR A 321 -8.75 29.40 -13.50
C THR A 321 -7.65 28.37 -13.20
N ALA A 322 -6.68 28.72 -12.36
CA ALA A 322 -5.64 27.78 -11.92
C ALA A 322 -6.20 26.58 -11.13
N THR A 323 -7.36 26.74 -10.49
CA THR A 323 -7.93 25.74 -9.57
C THR A 323 -9.34 25.27 -9.94
N GLU A 324 -9.97 25.90 -10.94
CA GLU A 324 -11.37 25.71 -11.25
C GLU A 324 -11.64 25.64 -12.75
N ARG A 325 -12.66 24.83 -13.10
CA ARG A 325 -13.22 24.68 -14.44
C ARG A 325 -14.73 24.59 -14.32
N ARG A 326 -15.47 25.49 -14.99
CA ARG A 326 -16.94 25.45 -15.09
C ARG A 326 -17.37 25.51 -16.56
N ILE A 327 -18.47 24.86 -16.91
CA ILE A 327 -18.92 24.69 -18.30
C ILE A 327 -20.40 25.08 -18.46
N ALA A 328 -20.74 25.73 -19.57
CA ALA A 328 -22.12 25.92 -20.03
C ALA A 328 -22.28 25.52 -21.51
N LYS A 329 -23.48 25.13 -21.91
CA LYS A 329 -23.84 24.90 -23.33
C LYS A 329 -24.50 26.14 -23.90
N LEU A 330 -24.13 26.53 -25.11
CA LEU A 330 -24.67 27.69 -25.82
C LEU A 330 -25.34 27.26 -27.12
N ALA A 331 -26.38 27.99 -27.52
CA ALA A 331 -27.00 27.89 -28.84
C ALA A 331 -26.88 29.25 -29.55
N LYS A 332 -26.33 29.26 -30.76
CA LYS A 332 -26.27 30.43 -31.64
C LYS A 332 -27.36 30.35 -32.70
N GLN A 333 -28.07 31.45 -32.90
CA GLN A 333 -29.11 31.63 -33.92
C GLN A 333 -28.71 32.68 -34.95
#